data_AF-A0A7W5B4M4-F1
#
_entry.id   AF-A0A7W5B4M4-F1
#
_cell.length_a   1.000
_cell.length_b   1.000
_cell.length_c   1.000
_cell.angle_alpha   90.00
_cell.angle_beta   90.00
_cell.angle_gamma   90.00
#
_symmetry.space_group_name_H-M   'P 1'
#
loop_
_entity.id
_entity.type
_entity.pdbx_description
1 polymer ?
#
loop_
_entity_poly.entity_id
_entity_poly.type
_entity_poly.pdbx_seq_one_letter_code
_entity_poly.pdbx_strand_id
1 'polypeptide(L)'
;MGRWRETLEERWNEWRLVEEAVSRTLDGLRVLRVVGPRTPRPLPLASKAIRSAELRRFSGSYEAGLACFCLGELKAEERLAFLEAWHERLGAGATVVIADRRGEGCESVFDLHQLFADTAAQLDIQVGRTFWWVRYGVKQQG
;
A
#
# COMPACT_ATOMS: atom_id res chain seq x y z
N MET A 1 10.86 -15.50 -28.37
CA MET A 1 10.04 -14.29 -28.14
C MET A 1 8.74 -14.53 -27.36
N GLY A 2 8.27 -15.77 -27.13
CA GLY A 2 7.02 -16.05 -26.40
C GLY A 2 7.11 -15.91 -24.86
N ARG A 3 8.14 -16.50 -24.25
CA ARG A 3 8.32 -16.53 -22.79
C ARG A 3 8.32 -15.15 -22.10
N TRP A 4 8.85 -14.11 -22.76
CA TRP A 4 8.83 -12.75 -22.20
C TRP A 4 7.43 -12.11 -22.23
N ARG A 5 6.62 -12.41 -23.25
CA ARG A 5 5.24 -11.92 -23.35
C ARG A 5 4.34 -12.63 -22.34
N GLU A 6 4.49 -13.96 -22.20
CA GLU A 6 3.80 -14.75 -21.17
C GLU A 6 4.08 -14.19 -19.76
N THR A 7 5.35 -13.88 -19.45
CA THR A 7 5.69 -13.28 -18.14
C THR A 7 5.13 -11.87 -17.93
N LEU A 8 4.85 -11.10 -18.99
CA LEU A 8 4.25 -9.77 -18.87
C LEU A 8 2.73 -9.87 -18.68
N GLU A 9 2.09 -10.79 -19.38
CA GLU A 9 0.66 -11.06 -19.25
C GLU A 9 0.32 -11.64 -17.88
N GLU A 10 1.12 -12.58 -17.38
CA GLU A 10 0.99 -13.12 -16.02
C GLU A 10 1.09 -12.03 -14.96
N ARG A 11 2.09 -11.14 -15.08
CA ARG A 11 2.26 -9.98 -14.19
C ARG A 11 1.06 -9.05 -14.25
N TRP A 12 0.57 -8.78 -15.45
CA TRP A 12 -0.58 -7.90 -15.63
C TRP A 12 -1.85 -8.49 -15.01
N ASN A 13 -2.09 -9.79 -15.18
CA ASN A 13 -3.22 -10.48 -14.58
C ASN A 13 -3.12 -10.54 -13.05
N GLU A 14 -1.92 -10.78 -12.52
CA GLU A 14 -1.66 -10.70 -11.07
C GLU A 14 -1.97 -9.30 -10.53
N TRP A 15 -1.53 -8.24 -11.22
CA TRP A 15 -1.83 -6.87 -10.82
C TRP A 15 -3.33 -6.54 -10.86
N ARG A 16 -4.07 -7.03 -11.87
CA ARG A 16 -5.54 -6.84 -11.94
C ARG A 16 -6.25 -7.42 -10.72
N LEU A 17 -5.83 -8.60 -10.25
CA LEU A 17 -6.42 -9.22 -9.06
C LEU A 17 -6.16 -8.37 -7.80
N VAL A 18 -4.95 -7.81 -7.69
CA VAL A 18 -4.62 -6.86 -6.62
C VAL A 18 -5.48 -5.61 -6.72
N GLU A 19 -5.60 -5.02 -7.92
CA GLU A 19 -6.41 -3.83 -8.16
C GLU A 19 -7.89 -4.03 -7.82
N GLU A 20 -8.47 -5.19 -8.15
CA GLU A 20 -9.84 -5.54 -7.78
C GLU A 20 -10.01 -5.69 -6.26
N ALA A 21 -9.06 -6.33 -5.58
CA ALA A 21 -9.08 -6.47 -4.12
C ALA A 21 -8.94 -5.12 -3.40
N VAL A 22 -8.04 -4.25 -3.87
CA VAL A 22 -7.86 -2.89 -3.39
C VAL A 22 -9.14 -2.09 -3.60
N SER A 23 -9.71 -2.13 -4.81
CA SER A 23 -10.92 -1.37 -5.14
C SER A 23 -12.11 -1.78 -4.27
N ARG A 24 -12.32 -3.08 -4.06
CA ARG A 24 -13.38 -3.59 -3.16
C ARG A 24 -13.16 -3.18 -1.71
N THR A 25 -11.91 -3.15 -1.25
CA THR A 25 -11.58 -2.76 0.13
C THR A 25 -11.87 -1.29 0.39
N LEU A 26 -11.67 -0.43 -0.62
CA LEU A 26 -11.74 1.02 -0.50
C LEU A 26 -13.08 1.61 -0.97
N ASP A 27 -14.01 0.78 -1.42
CA ASP A 27 -15.28 1.23 -1.97
C ASP A 27 -16.08 2.04 -0.92
N GLY A 28 -16.57 3.20 -1.34
CA GLY A 28 -17.31 4.13 -0.49
C GLY A 28 -16.50 4.91 0.57
N LEU A 29 -15.19 4.69 0.71
CA LEU A 29 -14.36 5.36 1.73
C LEU A 29 -13.71 6.66 1.21
N ARG A 30 -13.48 7.63 2.11
CA ARG A 30 -12.60 8.77 1.81
C ARG A 30 -11.13 8.34 1.91
N VAL A 31 -10.48 8.21 0.75
CA VAL A 31 -9.12 7.67 0.63
C VAL A 31 -8.06 8.77 0.52
N LEU A 32 -7.09 8.75 1.42
CA LEU A 32 -5.81 9.45 1.23
C LEU A 32 -4.88 8.56 0.40
N ARG A 33 -4.37 9.05 -0.72
CA ARG A 33 -3.50 8.28 -1.61
C ARG A 33 -2.10 8.87 -1.63
N VAL A 34 -1.09 8.06 -1.34
CA VAL A 34 0.30 8.40 -1.68
C VAL A 34 0.61 7.80 -3.04
N VAL A 35 1.10 8.65 -3.94
CA VAL A 35 1.62 8.22 -5.24
C VAL A 35 3.13 8.08 -5.18
N GLY A 36 3.61 6.90 -5.57
CA GLY A 36 5.00 6.69 -5.94
C GLY A 36 5.28 7.17 -7.37
N PRO A 37 6.56 7.23 -7.78
CA PRO A 37 6.97 7.76 -9.07
C PRO A 37 6.49 6.94 -10.28
N ARG A 38 6.09 5.67 -10.08
CA ARG A 38 5.69 4.74 -11.15
C ARG A 38 4.30 4.14 -10.96
N THR A 39 3.47 4.70 -10.09
CA THR A 39 2.15 4.14 -9.75
C THR A 39 1.22 4.12 -10.98
N PRO A 40 0.82 2.93 -11.51
CA PRO A 40 -0.33 2.81 -12.40
C PRO A 40 -1.53 3.35 -11.65
N ARG A 41 -2.43 4.14 -12.27
CA ARG A 41 -3.59 4.72 -11.56
C ARG A 41 -4.54 3.60 -11.11
N PRO A 42 -4.67 3.29 -9.81
CA PRO A 42 -5.77 2.48 -9.36
C PRO A 42 -6.92 3.43 -9.00
N LEU A 43 -8.13 3.01 -9.35
CA LEU A 43 -9.37 3.50 -8.77
C LEU A 43 -9.37 3.23 -7.25
N PRO A 44 -10.18 3.95 -6.43
CA PRO A 44 -11.29 4.82 -6.82
C PRO A 44 -10.95 6.30 -7.11
N LEU A 45 -11.84 6.92 -7.90
CA LEU A 45 -11.82 8.33 -8.35
C LEU A 45 -11.90 9.37 -7.22
N ALA A 46 -12.27 8.95 -6.00
CA ALA A 46 -12.36 9.81 -4.81
C ALA A 46 -11.06 9.87 -3.99
N SER A 47 -9.90 9.68 -4.65
CA SER A 47 -8.59 9.68 -3.99
C SER A 47 -7.89 11.03 -4.14
N LYS A 48 -7.47 11.63 -3.01
CA LYS A 48 -6.51 12.74 -3.05
C LYS A 48 -5.11 12.14 -3.13
N ALA A 49 -4.46 12.29 -4.28
CA ALA A 49 -3.07 11.90 -4.47
C ALA A 49 -2.12 12.98 -3.93
N ILE A 50 -1.18 12.57 -3.08
CA ILE A 50 -0.08 13.42 -2.58
C ILE A 50 1.25 12.67 -2.75
N ARG A 51 2.36 13.41 -2.76
CA ARG A 51 3.71 12.81 -2.67
C ARG A 51 4.03 12.48 -1.22
N SER A 52 4.90 11.49 -1.00
CA SER A 52 5.37 11.12 0.35
C SER A 52 5.95 12.31 1.13
N ALA A 53 6.71 13.20 0.46
CA ALA A 53 7.28 14.40 1.04
C ALA A 53 6.24 15.45 1.52
N GLU A 54 5.01 15.39 1.02
CA GLU A 54 3.93 16.33 1.36
C GLU A 54 3.11 15.86 2.57
N LEU A 55 3.29 14.61 2.99
CA LEU A 55 2.47 13.94 3.99
C LEU A 55 2.35 14.71 5.30
N ARG A 56 3.47 15.20 5.83
CA ARG A 56 3.51 15.94 7.11
C ARG A 56 2.82 17.30 7.06
N ARG A 57 2.65 17.89 5.88
CA ARG A 57 2.03 19.21 5.69
C ARG A 57 0.55 19.11 5.32
N PHE A 58 0.06 17.89 5.14
CA PHE A 58 -1.26 17.65 4.58
C PHE A 58 -2.33 17.61 5.69
N SER A 59 -3.50 18.23 5.50
CA SER A 59 -4.60 18.32 6.48
C SER A 59 -5.92 17.71 5.95
N GLY A 60 -6.87 17.36 6.83
CA GLY A 60 -8.11 16.61 6.49
C GLY A 60 -8.31 15.30 7.28
N SER A 61 -9.48 14.66 7.17
CA SER A 61 -9.79 13.36 7.79
C SER A 61 -10.12 12.35 6.71
N TYR A 62 -9.56 11.15 6.83
CA TYR A 62 -9.68 10.07 5.87
C TYR A 62 -10.03 8.77 6.59
N GLU A 63 -10.85 7.95 5.95
CA GLU A 63 -11.27 6.65 6.47
C GLU A 63 -10.33 5.54 6.00
N ALA A 64 -9.55 5.81 4.95
CA ALA A 64 -8.58 4.87 4.44
C ALA A 64 -7.34 5.53 3.81
N GLY A 65 -6.26 4.76 3.76
CA GLY A 65 -5.02 5.11 3.10
C GLY A 65 -4.64 4.10 2.02
N LEU A 66 -4.28 4.58 0.84
CA LEU A 66 -3.76 3.77 -0.26
C LEU A 66 -2.33 4.19 -0.62
N ALA A 67 -1.41 3.23 -0.59
CA ALA A 67 -0.06 3.40 -1.15
C ALA A 67 0.25 2.28 -2.14
N CYS A 68 0.56 2.63 -3.39
CA CYS A 68 0.92 1.65 -4.42
C CYS A 68 2.26 2.00 -5.06
N PHE A 69 3.20 1.05 -5.07
CA PHE A 69 4.56 1.24 -5.59
C PHE A 69 5.29 2.38 -4.88
N CYS A 70 5.22 2.36 -3.55
CA CYS A 70 5.79 3.39 -2.69
C CYS A 70 6.90 2.86 -1.79
N LEU A 71 6.76 1.65 -1.24
CA LEU A 71 7.65 1.11 -0.22
C LEU A 71 8.90 0.44 -0.82
N GLY A 72 8.80 -0.10 -2.03
CA GLY A 72 9.93 -0.75 -2.71
C GLY A 72 11.09 0.21 -2.94
N GLU A 73 10.80 1.43 -3.41
CA GLU A 73 11.81 2.42 -3.76
C GLU A 73 12.45 3.13 -2.54
N LEU A 74 11.99 2.83 -1.31
CA LEU A 74 12.47 3.44 -0.06
C LEU A 74 13.46 2.53 0.67
N LYS A 75 14.50 3.11 1.24
CA LYS A 75 15.38 2.41 2.20
C LYS A 75 14.59 2.05 3.47
N ALA A 76 15.11 1.10 4.25
CA ALA A 76 14.44 0.63 5.47
C ALA A 76 14.07 1.77 6.44
N GLU A 77 14.99 2.71 6.70
CA GLU A 77 14.74 3.86 7.58
C GLU A 77 13.67 4.81 7.01
N GLU A 78 13.73 5.09 5.71
CA GLU A 78 12.76 5.95 5.01
C GLU A 78 11.37 5.32 4.99
N ARG A 79 11.31 3.98 4.88
CA ARG A 79 10.07 3.21 4.94
C ARG A 79 9.41 3.32 6.31
N LEU A 80 10.18 3.15 7.39
CA LEU A 80 9.66 3.30 8.75
C LEU A 80 9.15 4.72 8.98
N ALA A 81 9.95 5.73 8.62
CA ALA A 81 9.56 7.13 8.75
C ALA A 81 8.32 7.48 7.91
N PHE A 82 8.18 6.89 6.73
CA PHE A 82 6.98 7.01 5.90
C PHE A 82 5.76 6.40 6.60
N LEU A 83 5.87 5.16 7.08
CA LEU A 83 4.77 4.45 7.72
C LEU A 83 4.31 5.15 8.99
N GLU A 84 5.24 5.60 9.83
CA GLU A 84 4.93 6.37 11.04
C GLU A 84 4.12 7.62 10.71
N ALA A 85 4.63 8.47 9.81
CA ALA A 85 3.93 9.68 9.40
C ALA A 85 2.59 9.38 8.70
N TRP A 86 2.47 8.23 8.03
CA TRP A 86 1.26 7.81 7.33
C TRP A 86 0.18 7.36 8.31
N HIS A 87 0.54 6.56 9.30
CA HIS A 87 -0.38 6.09 10.34
C HIS A 87 -0.83 7.23 11.24
N GLU A 88 0.09 8.11 11.64
CA GLU A 88 -0.26 9.34 12.37
C GLU A 88 -1.28 10.16 11.59
N ARG A 89 -1.07 10.30 10.27
CA ARG A 89 -1.94 11.10 9.42
C ARG A 89 -3.35 10.52 9.27
N LEU A 90 -3.45 9.20 9.14
CA LEU A 90 -4.71 8.49 8.97
C LEU A 90 -5.49 8.37 10.28
N GLY A 91 -4.78 8.25 11.39
CA GLY A 91 -5.37 8.04 12.70
C GLY A 91 -5.87 6.60 12.91
N ALA A 92 -6.17 6.31 14.18
CA ALA A 92 -6.65 4.99 14.59
C ALA A 92 -7.97 4.61 13.93
N GLY A 93 -8.12 3.32 13.59
CA GLY A 93 -9.32 2.79 12.95
C GLY A 93 -9.39 2.98 11.43
N ALA A 94 -8.50 3.78 10.83
CA ALA A 94 -8.43 3.92 9.38
C ALA A 94 -8.01 2.60 8.70
N THR A 95 -8.59 2.30 7.55
CA THR A 95 -8.22 1.13 6.74
C THR A 95 -7.01 1.46 5.88
N VAL A 96 -5.93 0.72 6.03
CA VAL A 96 -4.72 0.87 5.21
C VAL A 96 -4.65 -0.24 4.19
N VAL A 97 -4.35 0.13 2.94
CA VAL A 97 -4.02 -0.80 1.86
C VAL A 97 -2.70 -0.36 1.25
N ILE A 98 -1.74 -1.28 1.18
CA ILE A 98 -0.44 -1.05 0.53
C ILE A 98 -0.19 -2.19 -0.45
N ALA A 99 0.21 -1.86 -1.68
CA ALA A 99 0.58 -2.84 -2.70
C ALA A 99 1.91 -2.46 -3.36
N ASP A 100 2.81 -3.42 -3.52
CA ASP A 100 4.12 -3.16 -4.12
C ASP A 100 4.69 -4.38 -4.85
N ARG A 101 5.80 -4.18 -5.58
CA ARG A 101 6.59 -5.27 -6.17
C ARG A 101 7.37 -6.01 -5.10
N ARG A 102 7.61 -7.30 -5.35
CA ARG A 102 8.60 -8.09 -4.60
C ARG A 102 10.02 -7.70 -5.03
N GLY A 103 10.97 -7.75 -4.09
CA GLY A 103 12.41 -7.66 -4.37
C GLY A 103 13.12 -6.38 -3.91
N GLU A 104 12.43 -5.46 -3.24
CA GLU A 104 13.05 -4.25 -2.68
C GLU A 104 12.69 -4.10 -1.19
N GLY A 105 13.22 -5.00 -0.37
CA GLY A 105 13.19 -4.91 1.10
C GLY A 105 11.93 -5.44 1.81
N CYS A 106 10.92 -5.92 1.07
CA CYS A 106 9.79 -6.70 1.62
C CYS A 106 9.58 -7.93 0.73
N GLU A 107 10.25 -9.03 1.05
CA GLU A 107 10.35 -10.17 0.11
C GLU A 107 9.50 -11.36 0.52
N SER A 108 9.19 -11.44 1.82
CA SER A 108 8.41 -12.52 2.43
C SER A 108 7.22 -12.01 3.24
N VAL A 109 6.28 -12.92 3.51
CA VAL A 109 5.17 -12.70 4.45
C VAL A 109 5.71 -12.34 5.84
N PHE A 110 6.82 -12.94 6.26
CA PHE A 110 7.43 -12.70 7.56
C PHE A 110 7.94 -11.26 7.69
N ASP A 111 8.66 -10.75 6.68
CA ASP A 111 9.17 -9.37 6.69
C ASP A 111 8.03 -8.35 6.74
N LEU A 112 6.99 -8.60 5.94
CA LEU A 112 5.78 -7.77 5.94
C LEU A 112 5.07 -7.81 7.29
N HIS A 113 4.97 -8.99 7.91
CA HIS A 113 4.38 -9.14 9.23
C HIS A 113 5.17 -8.35 10.27
N GLN A 114 6.50 -8.46 10.28
CA GLN A 114 7.35 -7.69 11.21
C GLN A 114 7.22 -6.19 11.00
N LEU A 115 7.21 -5.73 9.74
CA LEU A 115 7.11 -4.32 9.40
C LEU A 115 5.81 -3.67 9.89
N PHE A 116 4.69 -4.41 9.87
CA PHE A 116 3.37 -3.87 10.23
C PHE A 116 2.89 -4.31 11.62
N ALA A 117 3.61 -5.19 12.32
CA ALA A 117 3.16 -5.80 13.58
C ALA A 117 2.74 -4.78 14.64
N ASP A 118 3.46 -3.68 14.76
CA ASP A 118 3.23 -2.70 15.82
C ASP A 118 2.03 -1.78 15.55
N THR A 119 1.72 -1.52 14.28
CA THR A 119 0.73 -0.53 13.85
C THR A 119 -0.55 -1.15 13.30
N ALA A 120 -0.52 -2.40 12.86
CA ALA A 120 -1.64 -3.07 12.21
C ALA A 120 -2.54 -3.87 13.16
N ALA A 121 -3.83 -3.60 13.11
CA ALA A 121 -4.89 -4.48 13.59
C ALA A 121 -5.43 -5.30 12.41
N GLN A 122 -5.69 -6.60 12.63
CA GLN A 122 -6.27 -7.49 11.62
C GLN A 122 -5.44 -7.51 10.31
N LEU A 123 -4.12 -7.67 10.46
CA LEU A 123 -3.18 -7.68 9.33
C LEU A 123 -3.43 -8.87 8.41
N ASP A 124 -3.80 -8.56 7.17
CA ASP A 124 -3.97 -9.50 6.05
C ASP A 124 -2.85 -9.25 5.04
N ILE A 125 -2.09 -10.29 4.74
CA ILE A 125 -0.92 -10.23 3.86
C ILE A 125 -1.15 -11.22 2.72
N GLN A 126 -1.02 -10.72 1.50
CA GLN A 126 -1.10 -11.53 0.29
C GLN A 126 0.19 -11.34 -0.50
N VAL A 127 0.91 -12.43 -0.73
CA VAL A 127 2.17 -12.42 -1.49
C VAL A 127 1.99 -13.28 -2.73
N GLY A 128 2.01 -12.63 -3.89
CA GLY A 128 2.01 -13.27 -5.19
C GLY A 128 3.42 -13.55 -5.71
N ARG A 129 3.50 -13.82 -7.01
CA ARG A 129 4.77 -14.09 -7.69
C ARG A 129 5.57 -12.82 -7.91
N THR A 130 4.89 -11.72 -8.25
CA THR A 130 5.51 -10.44 -8.63
C THR A 130 5.17 -9.35 -7.63
N PHE A 131 3.96 -9.36 -7.08
CA PHE A 131 3.47 -8.33 -6.19
C PHE A 131 3.14 -8.90 -4.83
N TRP A 132 3.09 -8.03 -3.85
CA TRP A 132 2.45 -8.28 -2.59
C TRP A 132 1.48 -7.13 -2.31
N TRP A 133 0.47 -7.40 -1.49
CA TRP A 133 -0.32 -6.36 -0.89
C TRP A 133 -0.68 -6.72 0.54
N VAL A 134 -0.92 -5.70 1.33
CA VAL A 134 -1.37 -5.83 2.72
C VAL A 134 -2.60 -4.98 2.94
N ARG A 135 -3.42 -5.43 3.88
CA ARG A 135 -4.57 -4.68 4.40
C ARG A 135 -4.63 -4.82 5.90
N TYR A 136 -4.93 -3.72 6.58
CA TYR A 136 -5.09 -3.69 8.03
C TYR A 136 -5.85 -2.46 8.47
N GLY A 137 -6.38 -2.48 9.69
CA GLY A 137 -6.80 -1.27 10.40
C GLY A 137 -5.64 -0.67 11.19
N VAL A 138 -5.52 0.65 11.27
CA VAL A 138 -4.54 1.28 12.17
C VAL A 138 -4.96 1.01 13.62
N LYS A 139 -4.06 0.43 14.44
CA LYS A 139 -4.33 0.18 15.86
C LYS A 139 -4.67 1.48 16.59
N GLN A 140 -5.51 1.37 17.62
CA GLN A 140 -5.63 2.43 18.61
C GLN A 140 -4.34 2.42 19.45
N GLN A 141 -3.62 3.54 19.49
CA GLN A 141 -2.59 3.73 20.51
C GLN A 141 -3.34 3.98 21.81
N GLY A 142 -3.22 3.03 22.75
CA GLY A 142 -3.81 3.12 24.08
C GLY A 142 -3.09 4.11 24.98
#